data_AF-A0A1M7EDC1-F1
#
_entry.id   AF-A0A1M7EDC1-F1
#
_cell.length_a   1.000
_cell.length_b   1.000
_cell.length_c   1.000
_cell.angle_alpha   90.00
_cell.angle_beta   90.00
_cell.angle_gamma   90.00
#
_symmetry.space_group_name_H-M   'P 1'
#
loop_
_entity.id
_entity.type
_entity.pdbx_description
1 polymer ?
#
loop_
_entity_poly.entity_id
_entity_poly.type
_entity_poly.pdbx_seq_one_letter_code
_entity_poly.pdbx_strand_id
1 'polypeptide(L)' 'IQMRSKAVVSGVPITTTIAALTSTVEGLMDKYDYGRFEVCSLQEYHRHIVK' A
#
# COMPACT_ATOMS: atom_id res chain seq x y z
N ILE A 1 -10.86 15.91 -16.23
CA ILE A 1 -9.54 15.48 -15.69
C ILE A 1 -9.09 14.26 -16.48
N GLN A 2 -8.39 14.46 -17.60
CA GLN A 2 -8.07 13.36 -18.52
C GLN A 2 -7.00 12.39 -17.98
N MET A 3 -6.05 12.91 -17.18
CA MET A 3 -4.94 12.12 -16.66
C MET A 3 -5.41 10.98 -15.74
N ARG A 4 -6.33 11.26 -14.80
CA ARG A 4 -6.91 10.23 -13.92
C ARG A 4 -7.74 9.20 -14.69
N SER A 5 -8.60 9.64 -15.60
CA SER A 5 -9.44 8.73 -16.39
C SER A 5 -8.60 7.80 -17.27
N LYS A 6 -7.53 8.31 -17.89
CA LYS A 6 -6.59 7.48 -18.66
C LYS A 6 -5.87 6.46 -17.78
N ALA A 7 -5.33 6.89 -16.63
CA ALA A 7 -4.63 5.99 -15.71
C ALA A 7 -5.53 4.82 -15.26
N VAL A 8 -6.79 5.11 -14.90
CA VAL A 8 -7.76 4.08 -14.51
C VAL A 8 -8.06 3.10 -15.65
N VAL A 9 -8.35 3.61 -16.85
CA VAL A 9 -8.65 2.75 -18.02
C VAL A 9 -7.46 1.88 -18.40
N SER A 10 -6.24 2.40 -18.23
CA SER A 10 -5.00 1.67 -18.51
C SER A 10 -4.54 0.75 -17.36
N GLY A 11 -5.27 0.69 -16.24
CA GLY A 11 -4.87 -0.11 -15.07
C GLY A 11 -3.57 0.38 -14.42
N VAL A 12 -3.19 1.64 -14.64
CA VAL A 12 -1.97 2.24 -14.09
C VAL A 12 -2.31 2.80 -12.70
N PRO A 13 -1.65 2.34 -11.62
CA PRO A 13 -1.81 2.92 -10.30
C PRO A 13 -1.47 4.42 -10.30
N ILE A 14 -2.33 5.23 -9.69
CA ILE A 14 -2.14 6.68 -9.60
C ILE A 14 -2.47 7.19 -8.20
N THR A 15 -1.66 8.13 -7.72
CA THR A 15 -1.92 8.88 -6.49
C THR A 15 -2.45 10.26 -6.81
N THR A 16 -3.43 10.76 -6.07
CA THR A 16 -4.03 12.08 -6.29
C THR A 16 -3.80 13.07 -5.16
N THR A 17 -3.10 12.64 -4.10
CA THR A 17 -2.72 13.48 -2.96
C THR A 17 -1.25 13.25 -2.64
N ILE A 18 -0.62 14.24 -2.02
CA ILE A 18 0.78 14.13 -1.57
C ILE A 18 0.90 13.03 -0.51
N ALA A 19 -0.06 12.93 0.42
CA ALA A 19 -0.06 11.88 1.44
C ALA A 19 -0.08 10.47 0.83
N ALA A 20 -0.88 10.24 -0.22
CA ALA A 20 -0.91 8.96 -0.93
C ALA A 20 0.40 8.68 -1.69
N LEU A 21 1.04 9.71 -2.23
CA LEU A 21 2.36 9.57 -2.87
C LEU A 21 3.41 9.13 -1.85
N THR A 22 3.48 9.80 -0.70
CA THR A 22 4.43 9.47 0.37
C THR A 22 4.28 8.03 0.85
N SER A 23 3.06 7.60 1.19
CA SER A 23 2.82 6.23 1.68
C SER A 23 3.08 5.17 0.60
N THR A 24 2.87 5.50 -0.67
CA THR A 24 3.20 4.60 -1.80
C THR A 24 4.71 4.40 -1.90
N VAL A 25 5.50 5.47 -1.79
CA VAL A 25 6.97 5.38 -1.81
C VAL A 25 7.47 4.55 -0.63
N GLU A 26 6.98 4.80 0.59
CA GLU A 26 7.33 4.02 1.78
C GLU A 26 7.02 2.53 1.58
N GLY A 27 5.80 2.21 1.11
CA GLY A 27 5.40 0.82 0.88
C GLY A 27 6.16 0.12 -0.26
N LEU A 28 6.71 0.87 -1.23
CA LEU A 28 7.59 0.32 -2.27
C LEU A 28 9.01 0.08 -1.74
N MET A 29 9.53 0.98 -0.90
CA MET A 29 10.86 0.85 -0.29
C MET A 29 10.92 -0.29 0.73
N ASP A 30 9.88 -0.45 1.54
CA ASP A 30 9.75 -1.56 2.51
C ASP A 30 9.75 -2.94 1.82
N LYS A 31 9.27 -2.98 0.57
CA LYS A 31 9.15 -4.21 -0.23
C LYS A 31 10.26 -4.38 -1.26
N TYR A 32 11.37 -3.64 -1.12
CA TYR A 32 12.47 -3.69 -2.08
C TYR A 32 13.06 -5.10 -2.20
N ASP A 33 13.01 -5.90 -1.12
CA ASP A 33 13.41 -7.31 -1.09
C ASP A 33 12.20 -8.24 -1.32
N TYR A 34 11.59 -8.11 -2.50
CA TYR A 34 10.42 -8.85 -2.98
C TYR A 34 10.40 -10.31 -2.47
N GLY A 35 9.47 -10.66 -1.58
CA GLY A 35 9.10 -12.07 -1.44
C GLY A 35 8.38 -12.54 -0.19
N ARG A 36 8.44 -11.84 0.95
CA ARG A 36 7.79 -12.35 2.17
C ARG A 36 7.13 -11.25 2.96
N PHE A 37 5.81 -11.30 3.02
CA PHE A 37 5.06 -10.59 4.04
C PHE A 37 5.12 -11.41 5.33
N GLU A 38 5.54 -10.77 6.42
CA GLU A 38 5.14 -11.28 7.73
C GLU A 38 3.62 -11.17 7.80
N VAL A 39 2.97 -12.31 7.97
CA VAL A 39 1.52 -12.40 8.08
C VAL A 39 1.18 -12.82 9.50
N CYS A 40 0.13 -12.22 10.04
CA CYS A 40 -0.52 -12.72 11.24
C CYS A 40 -2.02 -12.82 10.98
N SER A 41 -2.66 -13.79 11.62
CA SER A 41 -4.11 -13.87 11.69
C SER A 41 -4.65 -12.71 12.53
N LEU A 42 -5.91 -12.33 12.28
CA LEU A 42 -6.58 -11.33 13.12
C LEU A 42 -6.61 -11.75 14.58
N GLN A 43 -6.74 -13.05 14.86
CA GLN A 43 -6.75 -13.59 16.22
C GLN A 43 -5.39 -13.40 16.92
N GLU A 44 -4.27 -13.58 16.21
CA GLU A 44 -2.92 -13.30 16.74
C GLU A 44 -2.73 -11.82 17.00
N TYR A 45 -3.16 -10.96 16.07
CA TYR A 45 -3.09 -9.51 16.22
C TYR A 45 -3.80 -9.02 17.48
N HIS A 46 -5.04 -9.45 17.72
CA HIS A 46 -5.81 -9.04 18.91
C HIS A 46 -5.15 -9.48 20.24
N ARG A 47 -4.42 -10.61 20.26
CA ARG A 47 -3.69 -11.03 21.46
C ARG A 47 -2.50 -10.12 21.81
N HIS A 48 -1.92 -9.44 20.83
CA HIS A 48 -0.78 -8.54 21.05
C HIS A 48 -1.18 -7.11 21.43
N ILE A 49 -2.42 -6.69 21.13
CA ILE A 49 -2.92 -5.33 21.43
C ILE A 49 -3.47 -5.23 22.86
N VAL A 50 -4.04 -6.31 23.39
CA VAL A 50 -4.59 -6.32 24.76
C VAL A 50 -3.48 -6.56 25.76
N LYS A 51 -2.71 -5.51 26.06
CA LYS A 51 -1.86 -5.37 27.25
C LYS A 51 -2.09 -4.03 27.90
#